data_AF-U6M1V9-F1
#
_entry.id   AF-U6M1V9-F1
#
_cell.length_a   1.000
_cell.length_b   1.000
_cell.length_c   1.000
_cell.angle_alpha   90.00
_cell.angle_beta   90.00
_cell.angle_gamma   90.00
#
_symmetry.space_group_name_H-M   'P 1'
#
loop_
_entity.id
_entity.type
_entity.pdbx_description
1 polymer ?
#
loop_
_entity_poly.entity_id
_entity_poly.type
_entity_poly.pdbx_seq_one_letter_code
_entity_poly.pdbx_strand_id
1 'polypeptide(L)'
;VITIQPVPPDWRGRDIQQLLRLSFGVSLETEDIVFSYGRRGEQQQLCFCCCRSEKDALLLLQQLQEFPVPNHPAYPDLFGCSFLYASRAALFVSHEDLDYLTVLRKFQVFTYGWQPDVTEGEFKGLLRQLKIFPAAIKRMQLKGWKETAFFLQFDRMRDVKLVMGLP
;
A
#
# COMPACT_ATOMS: atom_id res chain seq x y z
N VAL A 1 13.46 -5.10 12.31
CA VAL A 1 12.46 -5.33 11.24
C VAL A 1 13.08 -6.18 10.16
N ILE A 2 12.34 -7.17 9.66
CA ILE A 2 12.74 -7.99 8.51
C ILE A 2 11.73 -7.81 7.38
N THR A 3 12.17 -8.05 6.15
CA THR A 3 11.31 -8.09 4.97
C THR A 3 11.10 -9.54 4.56
N ILE A 4 9.86 -9.93 4.28
CA ILE A 4 9.49 -11.24 3.74
C ILE A 4 8.95 -11.07 2.32
N GLN A 5 9.47 -11.84 1.37
CA GLN A 5 9.07 -11.82 -0.05
C GLN A 5 9.42 -13.15 -0.75
N PRO A 6 8.77 -13.51 -1.86
CA PRO A 6 7.49 -12.99 -2.34
C PRO A 6 6.30 -13.55 -1.53
N VAL A 7 5.53 -12.67 -0.89
CA VAL A 7 4.31 -13.08 -0.18
C VAL A 7 3.17 -13.26 -1.18
N PRO A 8 2.46 -14.40 -1.20
CA PRO A 8 1.36 -14.58 -2.16
C PRO A 8 0.22 -13.58 -1.92
N PRO A 9 -0.50 -13.17 -2.96
CA PRO A 9 -1.45 -12.05 -2.92
C PRO A 9 -2.66 -12.29 -2.00
N ASP A 10 -3.03 -13.54 -1.75
CA ASP A 10 -4.16 -13.91 -0.89
C ASP A 10 -3.80 -13.99 0.60
N TRP A 11 -2.51 -13.91 0.93
CA TRP A 11 -2.05 -13.95 2.31
C TRP A 11 -2.34 -12.63 3.01
N ARG A 12 -2.69 -12.75 4.29
CA ARG A 12 -2.97 -11.65 5.21
C ARG A 12 -2.09 -11.77 6.45
N GLY A 13 -2.16 -10.76 7.32
CA GLY A 13 -1.35 -10.71 8.54
C GLY A 13 -1.52 -11.94 9.44
N ARG A 14 -2.73 -12.51 9.51
CA ARG A 14 -3.00 -13.75 10.27
C ARG A 14 -2.27 -14.96 9.71
N ASP A 15 -2.18 -15.09 8.38
CA ASP A 15 -1.49 -16.23 7.74
C ASP A 15 0.01 -16.17 8.01
N ILE A 16 0.60 -14.98 7.89
CA ILE A 16 2.02 -14.74 8.23
C ILE A 16 2.26 -14.97 9.72
N GLN A 17 1.41 -14.43 10.60
CA GLN A 17 1.51 -14.65 12.04
C GLN A 17 1.48 -16.14 12.39
N GLN A 18 0.54 -16.88 11.80
CA GLN A 18 0.40 -18.31 12.05
C GLN A 18 1.59 -19.09 11.52
N LEU A 19 2.09 -18.77 10.32
CA LEU A 19 3.32 -19.34 9.75
C LEU A 19 4.51 -19.12 10.69
N LEU A 20 4.76 -17.87 11.08
CA LEU A 20 5.91 -17.51 11.93
C LEU A 20 5.86 -18.21 13.29
N ARG A 21 4.65 -18.33 13.85
CA ARG A 21 4.45 -19.00 15.13
C ARG A 21 4.62 -20.52 15.03
N LEU A 22 4.03 -21.16 14.01
CA LEU A 22 4.03 -22.62 13.88
C LEU A 22 5.36 -23.17 13.36
N SER A 23 5.96 -22.50 12.38
CA SER A 23 7.17 -22.99 11.71
C SER A 23 8.46 -22.52 12.38
N PHE A 24 8.46 -21.35 13.01
CA PHE A 24 9.67 -20.73 13.55
C PHE A 24 9.60 -20.41 15.06
N GLY A 25 8.45 -20.63 15.70
CA GLY A 25 8.26 -20.32 17.12
C GLY A 25 8.27 -18.82 17.45
N VAL A 26 8.16 -17.94 16.44
CA VAL A 26 8.19 -16.49 16.62
C VAL A 26 6.77 -15.96 16.76
N SER A 27 6.47 -15.32 17.89
CA SER A 27 5.16 -14.72 18.16
C SER A 27 5.19 -13.22 17.88
N LEU A 28 4.54 -12.81 16.79
CA LEU A 28 4.28 -11.39 16.46
C LEU A 28 2.79 -11.11 16.59
N GLU A 29 2.40 -9.86 16.85
CA GLU A 29 1.00 -9.45 16.67
C GLU A 29 0.73 -9.16 15.20
N THR A 30 -0.55 -9.16 14.80
CA THR A 30 -0.91 -8.77 13.43
C THR A 30 -0.57 -7.31 13.13
N GLU A 31 -0.50 -6.46 14.16
CA GLU A 31 -0.10 -5.05 14.05
C GLU A 31 1.41 -4.88 13.73
N ASP A 32 2.21 -5.87 14.09
CA ASP A 32 3.66 -5.91 13.82
C ASP A 32 3.97 -6.38 12.38
N ILE A 33 2.94 -6.74 11.60
CA ILE A 33 3.05 -7.27 10.24
C ILE A 33 2.41 -6.29 9.26
N VAL A 34 3.25 -5.59 8.50
CA VAL A 34 2.82 -4.54 7.57
C VAL A 34 3.05 -4.98 6.13
N PHE A 35 2.00 -5.01 5.32
CA PHE A 35 2.12 -5.30 3.90
C PHE A 35 2.47 -4.05 3.11
N SER A 36 3.27 -4.23 2.07
CA SER A 36 3.48 -3.17 1.07
C SER A 36 2.27 -3.11 0.14
N TYR A 37 1.84 -1.89 -0.18
CA TYR A 37 0.76 -1.63 -1.11
C TYR A 37 1.25 -0.74 -2.25
N GLY A 38 0.82 -1.05 -3.47
CA GLY A 38 1.11 -0.24 -4.64
C GLY A 38 0.28 1.04 -4.69
N ARG A 39 0.55 1.87 -5.69
CA ARG A 39 -0.12 3.18 -5.86
C ARG A 39 -1.64 3.06 -6.04
N ARG A 40 -2.17 1.89 -6.41
CA ARG A 40 -3.60 1.66 -6.60
C ARG A 40 -4.24 0.90 -5.42
N GLY A 41 -3.51 0.72 -4.32
CA GLY A 41 -3.98 0.02 -3.12
C GLY A 41 -3.96 -1.51 -3.25
N GLU A 42 -3.33 -2.04 -4.29
CA GLU A 42 -3.08 -3.46 -4.47
C GLU A 42 -1.96 -3.93 -3.54
N GLN A 43 -2.15 -5.07 -2.86
CA GLN A 43 -1.12 -5.66 -2.04
C GLN A 43 0.04 -6.12 -2.92
N GLN A 44 1.24 -5.65 -2.61
CA GLN A 44 2.47 -6.11 -3.23
C GLN A 44 2.87 -7.45 -2.59
N GLN A 45 3.73 -8.21 -3.28
CA GLN A 45 4.25 -9.49 -2.77
C GLN A 45 5.33 -9.31 -1.70
N LEU A 46 5.14 -8.36 -0.79
CA LEU A 46 6.14 -7.97 0.20
C LEU A 46 5.45 -7.59 1.51
N CYS A 47 5.96 -8.10 2.62
CA CYS A 47 5.59 -7.61 3.95
C CYS A 47 6.82 -7.36 4.84
N PHE A 48 6.63 -6.49 5.82
CA PHE A 48 7.58 -6.15 6.86
C PHE A 48 7.10 -6.73 8.18
N CYS A 49 8.00 -7.36 8.91
CA CYS A 49 7.71 -7.92 10.23
C CYS A 49 8.59 -7.24 11.29
N CYS A 50 7.95 -6.63 12.27
CA CYS A 50 8.58 -5.98 13.42
C CYS A 50 8.83 -7.02 14.52
N CYS A 51 9.98 -7.70 14.45
CA CYS A 51 10.39 -8.64 15.50
C CYS A 51 10.63 -7.93 16.85
N ARG A 52 10.13 -8.52 17.93
CA ARG A 52 10.30 -8.00 19.31
C ARG A 52 11.72 -8.18 19.86
N SER A 53 12.45 -9.18 19.36
CA SER A 53 13.85 -9.41 19.73
C SER A 53 14.75 -9.52 18.51
N GLU A 54 16.01 -9.13 18.68
CA GLU A 54 17.05 -9.32 17.66
C GLU A 54 17.27 -10.81 17.37
N LYS A 55 17.15 -11.66 18.39
CA LYS A 55 17.27 -13.11 18.26
C LYS A 55 16.22 -13.68 17.30
N ASP A 56 14.97 -13.24 17.40
CA ASP A 56 13.89 -13.68 16.51
C ASP A 56 14.12 -13.19 15.08
N ALA A 57 14.59 -11.94 14.92
CA ALA A 57 14.94 -11.41 13.62
C ALA A 57 16.07 -12.22 12.96
N LEU A 58 17.13 -12.54 13.70
CA LEU A 58 18.25 -13.34 13.21
C LEU A 58 17.82 -14.78 12.87
N LEU A 59 16.97 -15.40 13.70
CA LEU A 59 16.42 -16.72 13.44
C LEU A 59 15.63 -16.74 12.13
N LEU A 60 14.74 -15.77 11.91
CA LEU A 60 13.97 -15.68 10.68
C LEU A 60 14.85 -15.40 9.47
N LEU A 61 15.87 -14.54 9.59
CA LEU A 61 16.84 -14.31 8.52
C LEU A 61 17.63 -15.57 8.14
N GLN A 62 17.88 -16.47 9.08
CA GLN A 62 18.63 -17.70 8.80
C GLN A 62 17.73 -18.84 8.29
N GLN A 63 16.52 -18.97 8.83
CA GLN A 63 15.67 -20.14 8.60
C GLN A 63 14.59 -19.91 7.54
N LEU A 64 14.12 -18.67 7.35
CA LEU A 64 13.14 -18.34 6.30
C LEU A 64 13.89 -18.05 4.99
N GLN A 65 14.60 -19.04 4.47
CA GLN A 65 15.26 -19.00 3.16
C GLN A 65 14.67 -20.12 2.31
N GLU A 66 14.04 -19.75 1.20
CA GLU A 66 13.35 -20.72 0.33
C GLU A 66 12.28 -21.54 1.07
N PHE A 67 11.56 -20.92 2.01
CA PHE A 67 10.56 -21.66 2.78
C PHE A 67 9.27 -21.84 1.96
N PRO A 68 8.84 -23.07 1.67
CA PRO A 68 7.69 -23.30 0.81
C PRO A 68 6.38 -22.95 1.53
N VAL A 69 5.53 -22.18 0.86
CA VAL A 69 4.19 -21.84 1.33
C VAL A 69 3.16 -22.01 0.20
N PRO A 70 1.91 -22.41 0.51
CA PRO A 70 0.87 -22.50 -0.49
C PRO A 70 0.53 -21.11 -1.06
N ASN A 71 0.29 -21.04 -2.37
CA ASN A 71 -0.12 -19.78 -3.00
C ASN A 71 -1.47 -19.27 -2.46
N HIS A 72 -2.37 -20.20 -2.11
CA HIS A 72 -3.67 -19.89 -1.56
C HIS A 72 -3.85 -20.60 -0.20
N PRO A 73 -3.84 -19.89 0.94
CA PRO A 73 -3.91 -20.50 2.28
C PRO A 73 -5.16 -21.37 2.50
N ALA A 74 -6.30 -20.94 1.94
CA ALA A 74 -7.56 -21.67 2.02
C ALA A 74 -7.60 -22.96 1.18
N TYR A 75 -6.71 -23.09 0.19
CA TYR A 75 -6.69 -24.21 -0.77
C TYR A 75 -5.25 -24.65 -1.06
N PRO A 76 -4.53 -25.18 -0.06
CA PRO A 76 -3.09 -25.39 -0.14
C PRO A 76 -2.67 -26.40 -1.22
N ASP A 77 -3.51 -27.40 -1.50
CA ASP A 77 -3.17 -28.50 -2.41
C ASP A 77 -3.44 -28.19 -3.89
N LEU A 78 -4.13 -27.08 -4.20
CA LEU A 78 -4.69 -26.83 -5.54
C LEU A 78 -3.89 -25.81 -6.36
N PHE A 79 -3.21 -24.87 -5.73
CA PHE A 79 -2.68 -23.67 -6.40
C PHE A 79 -1.15 -23.57 -6.42
N GLY A 80 -0.45 -24.67 -6.11
CA GLY A 80 1.01 -24.72 -6.06
C GLY A 80 1.60 -23.95 -4.88
N CYS A 81 2.93 -23.77 -4.88
CA CYS A 81 3.66 -23.12 -3.81
C CYS A 81 4.48 -21.92 -4.30
N SER A 82 4.73 -20.99 -3.38
CA SER A 82 5.74 -19.94 -3.45
C SER A 82 6.80 -20.21 -2.40
N PHE A 83 7.99 -19.67 -2.59
CA PHE A 83 9.09 -19.81 -1.63
C PHE A 83 9.35 -18.46 -0.97
N LEU A 84 9.16 -18.38 0.35
CA LEU A 84 9.40 -17.16 1.12
C LEU A 84 10.89 -17.01 1.46
N TYR A 85 11.35 -15.77 1.41
CA TYR A 85 12.68 -15.35 1.81
C TYR A 85 12.57 -14.20 2.80
N ALA A 86 13.30 -14.31 3.90
CA ALA A 86 13.56 -13.21 4.80
C ALA A 86 14.84 -12.50 4.36
N SER A 87 14.79 -11.17 4.36
CA SER A 87 15.98 -10.33 4.22
C SER A 87 15.97 -9.24 5.27
N ARG A 88 17.16 -8.67 5.54
CA ARG A 88 17.24 -7.48 6.39
C ARG A 88 16.42 -6.40 5.70
N ALA A 89 15.53 -5.74 6.45
CA ALA A 89 14.68 -4.73 5.87
C ALA A 89 15.54 -3.61 5.28
N ALA A 90 15.45 -3.40 3.97
CA ALA A 90 15.79 -2.12 3.36
C ALA A 90 14.60 -1.17 3.62
N LEU A 91 14.41 -0.83 4.90
CA LEU A 91 13.43 0.14 5.32
C LEU A 91 13.92 1.49 4.81
N PHE A 92 13.44 1.91 3.64
CA PHE A 92 13.30 3.33 3.40
C PHE A 92 12.27 3.78 4.42
N VAL A 93 12.74 4.38 5.51
CA VAL A 93 11.87 5.11 6.44
C VAL A 93 11.24 6.20 5.59
N SER A 94 10.01 5.96 5.11
CA SER A 94 9.15 7.05 4.73
C SER A 94 8.93 7.84 6.01
N HIS A 95 9.51 9.03 6.09
CA HIS A 95 9.25 10.04 7.11
C HIS A 95 7.73 10.13 7.36
N GLU A 96 7.27 10.53 8.54
CA GLU A 96 5.82 10.74 8.76
C GLU A 96 5.24 11.78 7.76
N ASP A 97 6.10 12.67 7.24
CA ASP A 97 5.77 13.59 6.13
C ASP A 97 5.83 12.94 4.73
N LEU A 98 6.09 11.64 4.61
CA LEU A 98 5.93 10.83 3.39
C LEU A 98 4.65 9.99 3.45
N ASP A 99 4.01 9.87 4.62
CA ASP A 99 2.63 9.41 4.81
C ASP A 99 1.60 10.47 4.36
N TYR A 100 1.90 11.22 3.30
CA TYR A 100 0.91 12.03 2.57
C TYR A 100 -0.09 11.18 1.76
N LEU A 101 -0.28 9.91 2.12
CA LEU A 101 -1.52 9.23 1.77
C LEU A 101 -2.56 9.62 2.81
N THR A 102 -3.05 10.86 2.67
CA THR A 102 -4.45 11.18 3.02
C THR A 102 -5.27 9.97 2.65
N VAL A 103 -5.88 9.30 3.65
CA VAL A 103 -6.75 8.12 3.50
C VAL A 103 -7.42 8.17 2.13
N LEU A 104 -6.85 7.52 1.11
CA LEU A 104 -7.38 7.59 -0.24
C LEU A 104 -8.62 6.73 -0.19
N ARG A 105 -9.73 7.36 0.19
CA ARG A 105 -11.02 6.71 0.14
C ARG A 105 -11.19 6.30 -1.30
N LYS A 106 -11.73 5.10 -1.54
CA LYS A 106 -11.95 4.49 -2.87
C LYS A 106 -12.62 5.44 -3.89
N PHE A 107 -13.22 6.52 -3.43
CA PHE A 107 -13.89 7.53 -4.23
C PHE A 107 -13.14 8.86 -4.40
N GLN A 108 -11.83 8.89 -4.11
CA GLN A 108 -11.00 10.09 -4.23
C GLN A 108 -9.97 9.96 -5.34
N VAL A 109 -9.77 11.05 -6.08
CA VAL A 109 -8.71 11.20 -7.08
C VAL A 109 -7.83 12.37 -6.67
N PHE A 110 -6.52 12.15 -6.68
CA PHE A 110 -5.52 13.18 -6.43
C PHE A 110 -4.85 13.58 -7.75
N THR A 111 -4.72 14.88 -7.97
CA THR A 111 -3.98 15.45 -9.10
C THR A 111 -3.03 16.55 -8.63
N TYR A 112 -1.84 16.60 -9.20
CA TYR A 112 -0.79 17.56 -8.89
C TYR A 112 -0.13 18.02 -10.21
N GLY A 113 0.76 19.02 -10.14
CA GLY A 113 1.36 19.63 -11.34
C GLY A 113 0.66 20.90 -11.82
N TRP A 114 -0.24 21.47 -11.02
CA TRP A 114 -0.97 22.69 -11.38
C TRP A 114 -0.15 23.93 -11.03
N GLN A 115 -0.29 24.98 -11.83
CA GLN A 115 0.32 26.27 -11.52
C GLN A 115 -0.19 26.80 -10.17
N PRO A 116 0.65 27.49 -9.38
CA PRO A 116 0.33 27.91 -8.02
C PRO A 116 -0.76 29.00 -7.94
N ASP A 117 -1.10 29.64 -9.06
CA ASP A 117 -2.17 30.63 -9.15
C ASP A 117 -3.55 29.99 -9.41
N VAL A 118 -3.62 28.73 -9.86
CA VAL A 118 -4.88 28.05 -10.18
C VAL A 118 -5.77 27.95 -8.95
N THR A 119 -6.95 28.57 -9.04
CA THR A 119 -7.96 28.55 -7.98
C THR A 119 -8.87 27.32 -8.10
N GLU A 120 -9.58 26.98 -7.01
CA GLU A 120 -10.61 25.92 -7.05
C GLU A 120 -11.71 26.23 -8.06
N GLY A 121 -12.05 27.50 -8.27
CA GLY A 121 -13.08 27.93 -9.22
C GLY A 121 -12.68 27.67 -10.66
N GLU A 122 -11.46 28.04 -11.04
CA GLU A 122 -10.91 27.79 -12.39
C GLU A 122 -10.74 26.30 -12.65
N PHE A 123 -10.21 25.57 -11.67
CA PHE A 123 -10.05 24.13 -11.76
C PHE A 123 -11.41 23.42 -11.90
N LYS A 124 -12.43 23.84 -11.14
CA LYS A 124 -13.82 23.35 -11.31
C LYS A 124 -14.39 23.68 -12.68
N GLY A 125 -14.05 24.85 -13.24
CA GLY A 125 -14.41 25.24 -14.60
C GLY A 125 -13.83 24.29 -15.65
N LEU A 126 -12.54 23.96 -15.53
CA LEU A 126 -11.85 23.00 -16.39
C LEU A 126 -12.49 21.61 -16.33
N LEU A 127 -12.75 21.10 -15.12
CA LEU A 127 -13.39 19.78 -14.95
C LEU A 127 -14.76 19.72 -15.62
N ARG A 128 -15.55 20.79 -15.55
CA ARG A 128 -16.84 20.87 -16.25
C ARG A 128 -16.68 20.78 -17.77
N GLN A 129 -15.66 21.43 -18.35
CA GLN A 129 -15.37 21.34 -19.79
C GLN A 129 -14.99 19.90 -20.19
N LEU A 130 -14.26 19.20 -19.32
CA LEU A 130 -13.90 17.79 -19.48
C LEU A 130 -15.03 16.81 -19.15
N LYS A 131 -16.23 17.30 -18.80
CA LYS A 131 -17.39 16.50 -18.35
C LYS A 131 -17.08 15.65 -17.10
N ILE A 132 -16.20 16.14 -16.23
CA ILE A 132 -15.86 15.54 -14.94
C ILE A 132 -16.61 16.30 -13.84
N PHE A 133 -17.41 15.57 -13.05
CA PHE A 133 -18.30 16.15 -12.04
C PHE A 133 -18.02 15.56 -10.65
N PRO A 134 -16.97 16.03 -9.96
CA PRO A 134 -16.70 15.62 -8.59
C PRO A 134 -17.76 16.21 -7.64
N ALA A 135 -18.11 15.45 -6.60
CA ALA A 135 -18.97 15.88 -5.51
C ALA A 135 -18.31 16.98 -4.66
N ALA A 136 -17.00 16.89 -4.45
CA ALA A 136 -16.21 17.94 -3.81
C ALA A 136 -14.83 18.09 -4.44
N ILE A 137 -14.30 19.30 -4.38
CA ILE A 137 -12.96 19.66 -4.83
C ILE A 137 -12.28 20.37 -3.66
N LYS A 138 -11.05 19.99 -3.35
CA LYS A 138 -10.24 20.65 -2.32
C LYS A 138 -8.86 20.94 -2.87
N ARG A 139 -8.49 22.22 -2.89
CA ARG A 139 -7.14 22.66 -3.21
C ARG A 139 -6.19 22.35 -2.07
N MET A 140 -4.99 21.94 -2.41
CA MET A 140 -3.90 21.70 -1.47
C MET A 140 -2.66 22.46 -1.88
N GLN A 141 -2.17 23.25 -0.94
CA GLN A 141 -0.86 23.89 -1.01
C GLN A 141 0.02 23.24 0.04
N LEU A 142 0.93 22.38 -0.40
CA LEU A 142 1.89 21.72 0.48
C LEU A 142 3.11 22.63 0.69
N LYS A 143 3.63 22.69 1.92
CA LYS A 143 4.84 23.48 2.22
C LYS A 143 6.02 22.91 1.44
N GLY A 144 6.73 23.77 0.70
CA GLY A 144 7.88 23.38 -0.11
C GLY A 144 7.57 22.96 -1.55
N TRP A 145 6.29 22.85 -1.93
CA TRP A 145 5.88 22.56 -3.31
C TRP A 145 5.72 23.85 -4.12
N LYS A 146 6.33 23.91 -5.30
CA LYS A 146 6.15 25.00 -6.27
C LYS A 146 4.81 24.93 -7.01
N GLU A 147 4.19 23.76 -6.99
CA GLU A 147 2.97 23.43 -7.72
C GLU A 147 1.80 23.26 -6.74
N THR A 148 0.58 23.43 -7.25
CA THR A 148 -0.67 23.17 -6.52
C THR A 148 -1.17 21.76 -6.82
N ALA A 149 -1.83 21.16 -5.84
CA ALA A 149 -2.54 19.91 -6.00
C ALA A 149 -4.04 20.06 -5.68
N PHE A 150 -4.84 19.14 -6.18
CA PHE A 150 -6.28 19.07 -5.91
C PHE A 150 -6.70 17.65 -5.55
N PHE A 151 -7.59 17.56 -4.57
CA PHE A 151 -8.36 16.37 -4.28
C PHE A 151 -9.76 16.49 -4.86
N LEU A 152 -10.16 15.45 -5.59
CA LEU A 152 -11.48 15.27 -6.15
C LEU A 152 -12.18 14.15 -5.39
N GLN A 153 -13.34 14.43 -4.82
CA GLN A 153 -14.21 13.42 -4.22
C GLN A 153 -15.34 13.11 -5.19
N PHE A 154 -15.62 11.83 -5.41
CA PHE A 154 -16.74 11.34 -6.19
C PHE A 154 -17.72 10.56 -5.29
N ASP A 155 -18.96 10.43 -5.74
CA ASP A 155 -19.97 9.61 -5.05
C ASP A 155 -19.98 8.17 -5.56
N ARG A 156 -19.44 7.93 -6.77
CA ARG A 156 -19.51 6.62 -7.44
C ARG A 156 -18.16 6.21 -8.01
N MET A 157 -17.84 4.92 -7.85
CA MET A 157 -16.60 4.31 -8.35
C MET A 157 -16.48 4.36 -9.88
N ARG A 158 -17.61 4.32 -10.61
CA ARG A 158 -17.61 4.47 -12.08
C ARG A 158 -16.99 5.79 -12.54
N ASP A 159 -17.24 6.87 -11.81
CA ASP A 159 -16.80 8.20 -12.21
C ASP A 159 -15.30 8.39 -11.90
N VAL A 160 -14.82 7.80 -10.81
CA VAL A 160 -13.38 7.67 -10.50
C VAL A 160 -12.64 6.93 -11.62
N LYS A 161 -13.17 5.77 -12.03
CA LYS A 161 -12.57 4.95 -13.10
C LYS A 161 -12.55 5.69 -14.44
N LEU A 162 -13.58 6.46 -14.74
CA LEU A 162 -13.65 7.26 -15.96
C LEU A 162 -12.56 8.33 -15.96
N VAL A 163 -12.36 9.03 -14.85
CA VAL A 163 -11.32 10.06 -14.70
C VAL A 163 -9.90 9.46 -14.77
N MET A 164 -9.69 8.30 -14.13
CA MET A 164 -8.39 7.62 -14.11
C MET A 164 -8.07 6.84 -15.40
N GLY A 165 -9.06 6.63 -16.26
CA GLY A 165 -8.94 5.91 -17.53
C GLY A 165 -8.94 6.80 -18.77
N LEU A 166 -9.00 8.13 -18.59
CA LEU A 166 -8.74 9.08 -19.67
C LEU A 166 -7.25 8.98 -20.04
N PRO A 167 -6.92 8.81 -21.34
CA PRO A 167 -5.54 8.70 -21.81
C PRO A 167 -4.71 9.94 -21.53
#